data_AF-A0A957DV30-F1
#
_entry.id   AF-A0A957DV30-F1
#
_cell.length_a   1.000
_cell.length_b   1.000
_cell.length_c   1.000
_cell.angle_alpha   90.00
_cell.angle_beta   90.00
_cell.angle_gamma   90.00
#
_symmetry.space_group_name_H-M   'P 1'
#
loop_
_entity.id
_entity.type
_entity.pdbx_description
1 polymer ?
#
loop_
_entity_poly.entity_id
_entity_poly.type
_entity_poly.pdbx_seq_one_letter_code
_entity_poly.pdbx_strand_id
1 'polypeptide(L)'
;MITQLPKLREPGNQKKWLLITFIAGIVFFVASIVTASQLEERDEFCTSCHRAPEVTYFERAQTAVTKPTITDLASVHYANGQEFRCIDCHRGDQSVGQRAEVLWLAAKDTAVHLLGTPDQTIEKGNIPAPAPHADGWQGPEQYSRTPDVLNAGCLHCHQDALTLVGFENHFHNKLPQAQLAYAQTERLNFPEDWPGEAGSPALLVPEETVLTCLDCHRAHVPGLEFDYFLDETAVVLPACVQCHLEADAGPVNLN
;
A
#
# COMPACT_ATOMS: atom_id res chain seq x y z
N MET A 1 -7.71 -6.83 72.77
CA MET A 1 -6.64 -6.07 72.10
C MET A 1 -7.12 -5.78 70.69
N ILE A 2 -7.46 -4.53 70.37
CA ILE A 2 -7.86 -4.11 69.03
C ILE A 2 -6.60 -3.59 68.35
N THR A 3 -6.06 -4.35 67.41
CA THR A 3 -4.93 -3.97 66.57
C THR A 3 -5.37 -2.82 65.67
N GLN A 4 -4.89 -1.61 65.93
CA GLN A 4 -5.12 -0.48 65.02
C GLN A 4 -4.41 -0.76 63.70
N LEU A 5 -5.18 -0.86 62.62
CA LEU A 5 -4.64 -0.96 61.27
C LEU A 5 -3.87 0.33 60.92
N PRO A 6 -2.69 0.22 60.29
CA PRO A 6 -1.89 1.38 59.93
C PRO A 6 -2.67 2.30 58.97
N LYS A 7 -2.69 3.59 59.29
CA LYS A 7 -3.31 4.62 58.46
C LYS A 7 -2.55 4.70 57.14
N LEU A 8 -3.18 4.28 56.04
CA LEU A 8 -2.59 4.42 54.71
C LEU A 8 -2.29 5.90 54.44
N ARG A 9 -1.02 6.21 54.17
CA ARG A 9 -0.55 7.58 53.96
C ARG A 9 -1.11 8.06 52.61
N GLU A 10 -1.86 9.17 52.63
CA GLU A 10 -2.35 9.75 51.38
C GLU A 10 -1.19 10.06 50.43
N PRO A 11 -1.33 9.78 49.12
CA PRO A 11 -0.31 10.14 48.15
C PRO A 11 -0.10 11.65 48.21
N GLY A 12 1.13 12.06 48.54
CA GLY A 12 1.50 13.47 48.57
C GLY A 12 1.22 14.16 47.23
N ASN A 13 0.95 15.47 47.24
CA ASN A 13 0.54 16.25 46.08
C ASN A 13 1.42 16.04 44.84
N GLN A 14 2.72 15.76 45.01
CA GLN A 14 3.64 15.43 43.93
C GLN A 14 3.22 14.21 43.10
N LYS A 15 2.73 13.13 43.74
CA LYS A 15 2.27 11.92 43.04
C LYS A 15 0.99 12.19 42.23
N LYS A 16 0.10 13.03 42.77
CA LYS A 16 -1.13 13.45 42.07
C LYS A 16 -0.79 14.27 40.83
N TRP A 17 0.15 15.21 40.93
CA TRP A 17 0.61 16.01 39.79
C TRP A 17 1.29 15.17 38.70
N LEU A 18 2.19 14.25 39.07
CA LEU A 18 2.83 13.36 38.09
C LEU A 18 1.80 12.51 37.34
N LEU A 19 0.79 11.98 38.04
CA LEU A 19 -0.29 11.21 37.42
C LEU A 19 -1.11 12.08 36.45
N ILE A 20 -1.47 13.30 36.85
CA ILE A 20 -2.22 14.23 36.00
C ILE A 20 -1.42 14.57 34.74
N THR A 21 -0.13 14.91 34.88
CA THR A 21 0.74 15.20 33.73
C THR A 21 0.87 14.00 32.79
N PHE A 22 1.03 12.80 33.34
CA PHE A 22 1.10 11.57 32.55
C PHE A 22 -0.18 11.32 31.76
N ILE A 23 -1.35 11.42 32.42
CA ILE A 23 -2.65 11.26 31.77
C ILE A 23 -2.85 12.32 30.68
N ALA A 24 -2.55 13.59 30.99
CA ALA A 24 -2.65 14.67 30.02
C ALA A 24 -1.74 14.42 28.80
N GLY A 25 -0.53 13.89 29.02
CA GLY A 25 0.39 13.49 27.95
C GLY A 25 -0.18 12.39 27.05
N ILE A 26 -0.79 11.35 27.63
CA ILE A 26 -1.46 10.29 26.85
C ILE A 26 -2.62 10.86 26.05
N VAL A 27 -3.49 11.67 26.68
CA VAL A 27 -4.65 12.26 26.01
C VAL A 27 -4.20 13.11 24.82
N PHE A 28 -3.18 13.93 25.01
CA PHE A 28 -2.63 14.75 23.94
C PHE A 28 -2.05 13.89 22.80
N PHE A 29 -1.27 12.87 23.13
CA PHE A 29 -0.70 11.94 22.15
C PHE A 29 -1.77 11.23 21.30
N VAL A 30 -2.81 10.68 21.96
CA VAL A 30 -3.92 10.03 21.26
C VAL A 30 -4.69 11.03 20.39
N ALA A 31 -4.96 12.23 20.90
CA ALA A 31 -5.64 13.27 20.14
C ALA A 31 -4.84 13.66 18.88
N SER A 32 -3.50 13.75 18.96
CA SER A 32 -2.64 14.01 17.81
C SER A 32 -2.73 12.90 16.76
N ILE A 33 -2.70 11.61 17.16
CA ILE A 33 -2.83 10.48 16.22
C ILE A 33 -4.19 10.51 15.52
N VAL A 34 -5.28 10.71 16.26
CA VAL A 34 -6.63 10.78 15.69
C VAL A 34 -6.73 11.96 14.72
N THR A 35 -6.19 13.12 15.09
CA THR A 35 -6.20 14.32 14.24
C THR A 35 -5.39 14.09 12.97
N ALA A 36 -4.17 13.57 13.07
CA ALA A 36 -3.35 13.22 11.90
C ALA A 36 -4.09 12.23 10.99
N SER A 37 -4.75 11.23 11.58
CA SER A 37 -5.53 10.26 10.82
C SER A 37 -6.70 10.88 10.07
N GLN A 38 -7.42 11.82 10.69
CA GLN A 38 -8.50 12.54 10.02
C GLN A 38 -8.01 13.50 8.94
N LEU A 39 -6.82 14.08 9.10
CA LEU A 39 -6.21 14.95 8.11
C LEU A 39 -5.77 14.14 6.88
N GLU A 40 -5.20 12.96 7.06
CA GLU A 40 -4.81 12.05 5.97
C GLU A 40 -5.99 11.58 5.10
N GLU A 41 -7.22 11.65 5.60
CA GLU A 41 -8.45 11.41 4.81
C GLU A 41 -8.74 12.52 3.78
N ARG A 42 -7.86 13.53 3.67
CA ARG A 42 -8.01 14.68 2.77
C ARG A 42 -6.75 14.79 1.90
N ASP A 43 -6.92 14.70 0.60
CA ASP A 43 -5.79 14.76 -0.32
C ASP A 43 -5.06 16.11 -0.30
N GLU A 44 -5.77 17.20 0.05
CA GLU A 44 -5.15 18.52 0.24
C GLU A 44 -4.14 18.52 1.39
N PHE A 45 -4.34 17.68 2.41
CA PHE A 45 -3.35 17.52 3.48
C PHE A 45 -2.11 16.83 2.93
N CYS A 46 -2.26 15.72 2.19
CA CYS A 46 -1.14 15.01 1.57
C CYS A 46 -0.34 15.94 0.64
N THR A 47 -1.02 16.65 -0.26
CA THR A 47 -0.39 17.55 -1.24
C THR A 47 0.13 18.85 -0.66
N SER A 48 -0.20 19.18 0.59
CA SER A 48 0.41 20.34 1.28
C SER A 48 1.90 20.16 1.57
N CYS A 49 2.35 18.90 1.72
CA CYS A 49 3.74 18.56 2.04
C CYS A 49 4.44 17.82 0.89
N HIS A 50 3.72 17.00 0.13
CA HIS A 50 4.28 16.29 -1.03
C HIS A 50 4.66 17.26 -2.16
N ARG A 51 5.60 16.83 -3.01
CA ARG A 51 6.12 17.59 -4.16
C ARG A 51 5.81 16.86 -5.45
N ALA A 52 6.40 17.30 -6.56
CA ALA A 52 6.36 16.52 -7.79
C ALA A 52 7.19 15.23 -7.61
N PRO A 53 6.74 14.09 -8.13
CA PRO A 53 5.59 13.95 -9.03
C PRO A 53 4.22 13.75 -8.34
N GLU A 54 4.16 13.52 -7.03
CA GLU A 54 2.91 13.21 -6.30
C GLU A 54 1.80 14.25 -6.48
N VAL A 55 2.14 15.55 -6.43
CA VAL A 55 1.17 16.64 -6.69
C VAL A 55 0.63 16.58 -8.11
N THR A 56 1.43 16.19 -9.10
CA THR A 56 0.98 16.03 -10.50
C THR A 56 0.00 14.87 -10.63
N TYR A 57 0.24 13.74 -9.96
CA TYR A 57 -0.71 12.61 -9.93
C TYR A 57 -2.04 13.02 -9.30
N PHE A 58 -2.01 13.78 -8.19
CA PHE A 58 -3.22 14.31 -7.56
C PHE A 58 -4.02 15.24 -8.50
N GLU A 59 -3.36 16.19 -9.17
CA GLU A 59 -4.01 17.10 -10.10
C GLU A 59 -4.69 16.37 -11.28
N ARG A 60 -4.02 15.34 -11.83
CA ARG A 60 -4.58 14.50 -12.89
C ARG A 60 -5.76 13.67 -12.37
N ALA A 61 -5.64 13.09 -11.18
CA ALA A 61 -6.71 12.34 -10.55
C ALA A 61 -7.97 13.19 -10.29
N GLN A 62 -7.80 14.40 -9.76
CA GLN A 62 -8.92 15.35 -9.60
C GLN A 62 -9.53 15.78 -10.93
N THR A 63 -8.70 15.97 -11.96
CA THR A 63 -9.19 16.23 -13.32
C THR A 63 -10.04 15.06 -13.82
N ALA A 64 -9.61 13.82 -13.57
CA ALA A 64 -10.28 12.59 -13.98
C ALA A 64 -11.72 12.47 -13.45
N VAL A 65 -12.00 13.02 -12.25
CA VAL A 65 -13.36 13.08 -11.66
C VAL A 65 -14.33 13.88 -12.55
N THR A 66 -13.87 14.97 -13.15
CA THR A 66 -14.73 15.89 -13.91
C THR A 66 -14.63 15.70 -15.43
N LYS A 67 -13.49 15.21 -15.89
CA LYS A 67 -13.19 14.90 -17.28
C LYS A 67 -12.47 13.55 -17.25
N PRO A 68 -13.11 12.44 -17.62
CA PRO A 68 -12.57 11.08 -17.44
C PRO A 68 -11.43 10.78 -18.43
N THR A 69 -10.36 11.57 -18.34
CA THR A 69 -9.10 11.33 -19.00
C THR A 69 -8.29 10.47 -18.05
N ILE A 70 -8.14 9.20 -18.41
CA ILE A 70 -7.33 8.25 -17.66
C ILE A 70 -5.88 8.38 -18.11
N THR A 71 -5.08 9.08 -17.31
CA THR A 71 -3.66 9.32 -17.58
C THR A 71 -2.72 8.68 -16.58
N ASP A 72 -3.21 8.32 -15.39
CA ASP A 72 -2.41 7.61 -14.40
C ASP A 72 -3.27 6.63 -13.55
N LEU A 73 -2.65 5.76 -12.72
CA LEU A 73 -3.39 4.79 -11.90
C LEU A 73 -4.30 5.51 -10.92
N ALA A 74 -3.84 6.64 -10.37
CA ALA A 74 -4.65 7.50 -9.52
C ALA A 74 -5.89 8.00 -10.28
N SER A 75 -5.72 8.44 -11.53
CA SER A 75 -6.81 8.89 -12.40
C SER A 75 -7.85 7.79 -12.67
N VAL A 76 -7.44 6.53 -12.83
CA VAL A 76 -8.38 5.38 -12.92
C VAL A 76 -9.28 5.32 -11.69
N HIS A 77 -8.68 5.36 -10.50
CA HIS A 77 -9.41 5.20 -9.25
C HIS A 77 -10.37 6.37 -8.98
N TYR A 78 -9.99 7.59 -9.35
CA TYR A 78 -10.84 8.78 -9.20
C TYR A 78 -11.95 8.84 -10.26
N ALA A 79 -11.70 8.36 -11.48
CA ALA A 79 -12.70 8.39 -12.55
C ALA A 79 -13.84 7.37 -12.35
N ASN A 80 -13.61 6.30 -11.59
CA ASN A 80 -14.60 5.22 -11.38
C ASN A 80 -15.78 5.61 -10.46
N GLY A 81 -15.90 6.88 -10.06
CA GLY A 81 -17.09 7.42 -9.39
C GLY A 81 -17.26 7.01 -7.92
N GLN A 82 -16.28 6.31 -7.34
CA GLN A 82 -16.18 6.14 -5.90
C GLN A 82 -15.42 7.32 -5.29
N GLU A 83 -15.77 7.68 -4.05
CA GLU A 83 -15.00 8.65 -3.27
C GLU A 83 -13.65 8.00 -2.93
N PHE A 84 -12.66 8.21 -3.80
CA PHE A 84 -11.32 7.65 -3.70
C PHE A 84 -10.31 8.75 -3.36
N ARG A 85 -9.35 8.44 -2.50
CA ARG A 85 -8.36 9.36 -1.94
C ARG A 85 -6.97 8.74 -1.98
N CYS A 86 -5.93 9.55 -1.89
CA CYS A 86 -4.55 9.09 -1.81
C CYS A 86 -4.35 8.06 -0.68
N ILE A 87 -4.97 8.30 0.48
CA ILE A 87 -4.83 7.41 1.63
C ILE A 87 -5.49 6.04 1.43
N ASP A 88 -6.44 5.90 0.51
CA ASP A 88 -7.11 4.63 0.26
C ASP A 88 -6.13 3.61 -0.35
N CYS A 89 -5.16 4.06 -1.15
CA CYS A 89 -4.01 3.23 -1.56
C CYS A 89 -2.94 3.12 -0.47
N HIS A 90 -2.63 4.22 0.22
CA HIS A 90 -1.44 4.32 1.09
C HIS A 90 -1.64 3.87 2.54
N ARG A 91 -2.87 3.55 2.96
CA ARG A 91 -3.20 3.07 4.31
C ARG A 91 -2.84 1.61 4.55
N GLY A 92 -2.80 0.82 3.47
CA GLY A 92 -2.73 -0.63 3.56
C GLY A 92 -4.08 -1.28 3.92
N ASP A 93 -4.04 -2.41 4.61
CA ASP A 93 -5.21 -3.24 4.96
C ASP A 93 -6.07 -2.70 6.11
N GLN A 94 -5.76 -1.49 6.59
CA GLN A 94 -6.39 -0.83 7.74
C GLN A 94 -6.14 -1.51 9.10
N SER A 95 -5.24 -2.49 9.16
CA SER A 95 -4.82 -3.09 10.43
C SER A 95 -4.10 -2.06 11.32
N VAL A 96 -4.17 -2.27 12.64
CA VAL A 96 -3.46 -1.41 13.61
C VAL A 96 -1.94 -1.40 13.36
N GLY A 97 -1.40 -2.54 12.92
CA GLY A 97 0.03 -2.69 12.61
C GLY A 97 0.45 -1.80 11.44
N GLN A 98 -0.20 -1.95 10.28
CA GLN A 98 0.10 -1.11 9.12
C GLN A 98 -0.23 0.36 9.37
N ARG A 99 -1.27 0.65 10.17
CA ARG A 99 -1.58 2.02 10.58
C ARG A 99 -0.45 2.66 11.38
N ALA A 100 0.15 1.92 12.32
CA ALA A 100 1.31 2.40 13.08
C ALA A 100 2.53 2.60 12.17
N GLU A 101 2.74 1.73 11.20
CA GLU A 101 3.82 1.84 10.20
C GLU A 101 3.66 3.11 9.34
N VAL A 102 2.47 3.35 8.80
CA VAL A 102 2.16 4.55 8.00
C VAL A 102 2.33 5.82 8.82
N LEU A 103 1.82 5.87 10.06
CA LEU A 103 1.99 7.03 10.94
C LEU A 103 3.46 7.29 11.28
N TRP A 104 4.25 6.23 11.47
CA TRP A 104 5.69 6.34 11.71
C TRP A 104 6.42 6.88 10.47
N LEU A 105 6.07 6.41 9.27
CA LEU A 105 6.58 6.94 8.02
C LEU A 105 6.20 8.42 7.84
N ALA A 106 4.94 8.78 8.06
CA ALA A 106 4.48 10.16 7.99
C ALA A 106 5.20 11.08 8.98
N ALA A 107 5.49 10.59 10.20
CA ALA A 107 6.27 11.33 11.20
C ALA A 107 7.72 11.57 10.73
N LYS A 108 8.35 10.57 10.10
CA LYS A 108 9.69 10.71 9.50
C LYS A 108 9.69 11.72 8.36
N ASP A 109 8.73 11.61 7.44
CA ASP A 109 8.64 12.50 6.29
C ASP A 109 8.37 13.95 6.73
N THR A 110 7.52 14.14 7.74
CA THR A 110 7.30 15.45 8.38
C THR A 110 8.59 16.03 8.97
N ALA A 111 9.36 15.21 9.70
CA ALA A 111 10.63 15.66 10.28
C ALA A 111 11.62 16.07 9.19
N VAL A 112 11.74 15.28 8.11
CA VAL A 112 12.62 15.59 6.99
C VAL A 112 12.20 16.87 6.27
N HIS A 113 10.89 17.05 6.03
CA HIS A 113 10.33 18.26 5.46
C HIS A 113 10.67 19.51 6.31
N LEU A 114 10.46 19.44 7.63
CA LEU A 114 10.72 20.56 8.54
C LEU A 114 12.20 20.88 8.69
N LEU A 115 13.08 19.88 8.59
CA LEU A 115 14.53 20.06 8.66
C LEU A 115 15.13 20.53 7.33
N GLY A 116 14.35 20.58 6.24
CA GLY A 116 14.77 21.12 4.96
C GLY A 116 15.84 20.30 4.24
N THR A 117 16.02 19.03 4.59
CA THR A 117 16.93 18.12 3.90
C THR A 117 16.17 17.40 2.80
N PRO A 118 16.33 17.76 1.51
CA PRO A 118 15.71 17.00 0.43
C PRO A 118 16.28 15.58 0.43
N ASP A 119 15.46 14.62 0.80
CA ASP A 119 15.78 13.20 0.74
C ASP A 119 15.09 12.63 -0.49
N GLN A 120 15.86 12.41 -1.56
CA GLN A 120 15.36 11.84 -2.82
C GLN A 120 14.85 10.41 -2.66
N THR A 121 15.14 9.74 -1.54
CA THR A 121 14.59 8.43 -1.21
C THR A 121 13.22 8.51 -0.51
N ILE A 122 12.74 9.72 -0.20
CA ILE A 122 11.36 9.99 0.26
C ILE A 122 10.43 10.24 -0.92
N GLU A 123 10.94 10.83 -2.00
CA GLU A 123 10.18 11.02 -3.24
C GLU A 123 9.92 9.63 -3.86
N LYS A 124 8.68 9.15 -3.77
CA LYS A 124 8.27 7.81 -4.16
C LYS A 124 8.24 7.77 -5.69
N GLY A 125 9.40 7.48 -6.30
CA GLY A 125 9.53 7.35 -7.75
C GLY A 125 10.86 7.84 -8.35
N ASN A 126 11.74 8.47 -7.56
CA ASN A 126 12.93 9.15 -8.09
C ASN A 126 14.26 8.37 -8.02
N ILE A 127 14.24 7.07 -7.71
CA ILE A 127 15.39 6.22 -7.99
C ILE A 127 15.12 5.52 -9.32
N PRO A 128 15.44 6.10 -10.50
CA PRO A 128 15.40 5.32 -11.74
C PRO A 128 16.23 4.05 -11.53
N ALA A 129 15.73 2.89 -12.01
CA ALA A 129 16.55 1.68 -12.07
C ALA A 129 17.84 2.12 -12.77
N PRO A 130 19.01 2.02 -12.12
CA PRO A 130 20.25 2.14 -12.85
C PRO A 130 20.29 0.90 -13.77
N ALA A 131 19.80 1.06 -15.00
CA ALA A 131 19.69 0.04 -16.03
C ALA A 131 18.89 -1.22 -15.60
N PRO A 132 17.55 -1.27 -15.85
CA PRO A 132 16.71 -2.43 -15.50
C PRO A 132 17.09 -3.76 -16.21
N HIS A 133 18.09 -3.73 -17.11
CA HIS A 133 18.59 -4.88 -17.85
C HIS A 133 20.08 -5.19 -17.61
N ALA A 134 20.79 -4.43 -16.78
CA ALA A 134 22.25 -4.59 -16.65
C ALA A 134 22.67 -5.70 -15.68
N ASP A 135 21.94 -5.91 -14.57
CA ASP A 135 22.49 -6.67 -13.42
C ASP A 135 21.47 -7.58 -12.69
N GLY A 136 20.52 -8.18 -13.41
CA GLY A 136 19.44 -8.95 -12.78
C GLY A 136 18.34 -8.05 -12.22
N TRP A 137 17.16 -8.61 -12.01
CA TRP A 137 15.96 -7.89 -11.58
C TRP A 137 16.22 -7.16 -10.25
N GLN A 138 16.15 -5.82 -10.26
CA GLN A 138 16.37 -4.99 -9.06
C GLN A 138 15.08 -4.70 -8.28
N GLY A 139 13.97 -5.33 -8.68
CA GLY A 139 12.71 -5.34 -7.96
C GLY A 139 12.09 -4.00 -7.59
N PRO A 140 10.97 -4.02 -6.85
CA PRO A 140 10.30 -2.83 -6.34
C PRO A 140 11.02 -2.28 -5.10
N GLU A 141 12.00 -3.02 -4.56
CA GLU A 141 12.72 -2.74 -3.30
C GLU A 141 13.48 -1.40 -3.34
N GLN A 142 13.78 -0.87 -4.53
CA GLN A 142 14.35 0.49 -4.66
C GLN A 142 13.30 1.61 -4.68
N TYR A 143 12.01 1.31 -4.86
CA TYR A 143 11.00 2.30 -5.25
C TYR A 143 9.96 2.61 -4.17
N SER A 144 9.75 1.69 -3.23
CA SER A 144 8.81 1.88 -2.11
C SER A 144 9.50 1.58 -0.79
N ARG A 145 9.41 2.51 0.17
CA ARG A 145 9.89 2.27 1.55
C ARG A 145 9.06 1.22 2.30
N THR A 146 7.85 0.95 1.83
CA THR A 146 6.85 0.07 2.47
C THR A 146 6.01 -0.63 1.39
N PRO A 147 6.60 -1.50 0.56
CA PRO A 147 5.88 -2.19 -0.53
C PRO A 147 4.70 -2.99 0.00
N ASP A 148 4.83 -3.58 1.19
CA ASP A 148 3.78 -4.37 1.85
C ASP A 148 2.52 -3.56 2.14
N VAL A 149 2.66 -2.31 2.59
CA VAL A 149 1.52 -1.43 2.88
C VAL A 149 0.75 -1.15 1.60
N LEU A 150 1.42 -0.78 0.51
CA LEU A 150 0.73 -0.50 -0.75
C LEU A 150 0.05 -1.75 -1.31
N ASN A 151 0.78 -2.89 -1.31
CA ASN A 151 0.26 -4.17 -1.77
C ASN A 151 -0.97 -4.61 -0.95
N ALA A 152 -0.96 -4.38 0.36
CA ALA A 152 -2.10 -4.62 1.23
C ALA A 152 -3.30 -3.71 0.93
N GLY A 153 -3.06 -2.46 0.54
CA GLY A 153 -4.10 -1.54 0.06
C GLY A 153 -4.75 -2.03 -1.24
N CYS A 154 -3.93 -2.48 -2.21
CA CYS A 154 -4.43 -3.12 -3.43
C CYS A 154 -5.26 -4.36 -3.10
N LEU A 155 -4.72 -5.25 -2.26
CA LEU A 155 -5.39 -6.47 -1.82
C LEU A 155 -6.74 -6.14 -1.18
N HIS A 156 -6.83 -5.13 -0.32
CA HIS A 156 -8.07 -4.77 0.37
C HIS A 156 -9.25 -4.57 -0.59
N CYS A 157 -9.03 -3.88 -1.72
CA CYS A 157 -10.07 -3.55 -2.70
C CYS A 157 -10.19 -4.57 -3.86
N HIS A 158 -9.10 -5.26 -4.23
CA HIS A 158 -9.05 -6.11 -5.44
C HIS A 158 -9.08 -7.62 -5.16
N GLN A 159 -9.61 -8.05 -4.01
CA GLN A 159 -9.74 -9.46 -3.64
C GLN A 159 -10.48 -10.27 -4.71
N ASP A 160 -11.48 -9.67 -5.35
CA ASP A 160 -12.31 -10.35 -6.34
C ASP A 160 -11.56 -10.69 -7.62
N ALA A 161 -10.69 -9.77 -8.05
CA ALA A 161 -9.80 -10.01 -9.19
C ALA A 161 -8.78 -11.11 -8.86
N LEU A 162 -8.24 -11.13 -7.64
CA LEU A 162 -7.26 -12.14 -7.22
C LEU A 162 -7.87 -13.54 -7.02
N THR A 163 -9.15 -13.61 -6.68
CA THR A 163 -9.90 -14.86 -6.48
C THR A 163 -10.69 -15.31 -7.71
N LEU A 164 -10.61 -14.57 -8.83
CA LEU A 164 -11.17 -14.99 -10.10
C LEU A 164 -10.34 -16.15 -10.65
N VAL A 165 -10.92 -17.35 -10.70
CA VAL A 165 -10.22 -18.53 -11.19
C VAL A 165 -10.24 -18.55 -12.72
N GLY A 166 -9.09 -18.85 -13.33
CA GLY A 166 -9.04 -19.22 -14.73
C GLY A 166 -7.67 -18.99 -15.36
N PHE A 167 -7.49 -19.51 -16.57
CA PHE A 167 -6.25 -19.31 -17.30
C PHE A 167 -6.03 -17.84 -17.64
N GLU A 168 -7.07 -17.08 -17.99
CA GLU A 168 -6.95 -15.64 -18.27
C GLU A 168 -6.51 -14.82 -17.04
N ASN A 169 -6.60 -15.40 -15.83
CA ASN A 169 -6.18 -14.78 -14.58
C ASN A 169 -5.03 -15.55 -13.90
N HIS A 170 -4.36 -16.44 -14.63
CA HIS A 170 -3.37 -17.37 -14.07
C HIS A 170 -2.28 -16.65 -13.30
N PHE A 171 -1.77 -15.55 -13.83
CA PHE A 171 -0.71 -14.76 -13.21
C PHE A 171 -1.13 -14.29 -11.81
N HIS A 172 -2.33 -13.76 -11.64
CA HIS A 172 -2.86 -13.37 -10.33
C HIS A 172 -3.11 -14.57 -9.42
N ASN A 173 -3.71 -15.64 -9.93
CA ASN A 173 -4.01 -16.84 -9.13
C ASN A 173 -2.76 -17.53 -8.58
N LYS A 174 -1.60 -17.28 -9.21
CA LYS A 174 -0.29 -17.78 -8.82
C LYS A 174 0.46 -16.87 -7.84
N LEU A 175 -0.04 -15.68 -7.55
CA LEU A 175 0.57 -14.81 -6.55
C LEU A 175 0.16 -15.22 -5.12
N PRO A 176 1.04 -15.09 -4.11
CA PRO A 176 0.69 -15.29 -2.70
C PRO A 176 -0.55 -14.49 -2.24
N GLN A 177 -0.76 -13.32 -2.82
CA GLN A 177 -1.87 -12.41 -2.57
C GLN A 177 -3.23 -13.05 -2.88
N ALA A 178 -3.32 -13.97 -3.86
CA ALA A 178 -4.56 -14.68 -4.16
C ALA A 178 -4.99 -15.61 -3.04
N GLN A 179 -4.04 -16.31 -2.40
CA GLN A 179 -4.35 -17.12 -1.22
C GLN A 179 -4.75 -16.25 -0.03
N LEU A 180 -4.10 -15.11 0.18
CA LEU A 180 -4.50 -14.17 1.23
C LEU A 180 -5.92 -13.63 0.99
N ALA A 181 -6.24 -13.24 -0.24
CA ALA A 181 -7.58 -12.80 -0.63
C ALA A 181 -8.62 -13.89 -0.36
N TYR A 182 -8.32 -15.14 -0.74
CA TYR A 182 -9.22 -16.27 -0.47
C TYR A 182 -9.36 -16.55 1.02
N ALA A 183 -8.29 -16.51 1.81
CA ALA A 183 -8.35 -16.70 3.25
C ALA A 183 -9.18 -15.62 3.97
N GLN A 184 -9.26 -14.41 3.41
CA GLN A 184 -10.05 -13.31 3.95
C GLN A 184 -11.54 -13.36 3.54
N THR A 185 -11.82 -13.81 2.31
CA THR A 185 -13.19 -13.79 1.75
C THR A 185 -13.89 -15.13 1.75
N GLU A 186 -13.14 -16.23 1.85
CA GLU A 186 -13.57 -17.61 1.61
C GLU A 186 -14.31 -17.78 0.26
N ARG A 187 -14.05 -16.89 -0.70
CA ARG A 187 -14.77 -16.82 -1.99
C ARG A 187 -13.83 -17.05 -3.15
N LEU A 188 -14.26 -17.91 -4.08
CA LEU A 188 -13.72 -18.00 -5.43
C LEU A 188 -14.73 -17.41 -6.40
N ASN A 189 -14.26 -16.56 -7.31
CA ASN A 189 -15.05 -16.07 -8.42
C ASN A 189 -14.75 -16.92 -9.66
N PHE A 190 -15.75 -17.14 -10.50
CA PHE A 190 -15.63 -17.96 -11.70
C PHE A 190 -16.20 -17.19 -12.89
N PRO A 191 -15.61 -17.31 -14.09
CA PRO A 191 -16.24 -16.87 -15.33
C PRO A 191 -17.61 -17.52 -15.52
N GLU A 192 -18.52 -16.85 -16.22
CA GLU A 192 -19.89 -17.35 -16.46
C GLU A 192 -19.92 -18.73 -17.14
N ASP A 193 -18.90 -19.03 -17.94
CA ASP A 193 -18.73 -20.25 -18.74
C ASP A 193 -17.74 -21.27 -18.14
N TRP A 194 -17.41 -21.16 -16.84
CA TRP A 194 -16.44 -22.04 -16.19
C TRP A 194 -16.79 -23.53 -16.34
N PRO A 195 -15.94 -24.35 -16.99
CA PRO A 195 -16.25 -25.75 -17.28
C PRO A 195 -15.87 -26.71 -16.13
N GLY A 196 -15.17 -26.23 -15.10
CA GLY A 196 -14.63 -27.05 -14.02
C GLY A 196 -15.56 -27.18 -12.81
N GLU A 197 -15.20 -28.07 -11.87
CA GLU A 197 -15.87 -28.13 -10.58
C GLU A 197 -15.56 -26.87 -9.76
N ALA A 198 -16.60 -26.19 -9.28
CA ALA A 198 -16.46 -25.02 -8.44
C ALA A 198 -16.01 -25.41 -7.01
N GLY A 199 -15.19 -24.56 -6.39
CA GLY A 199 -15.02 -24.56 -4.93
C GLY A 199 -13.79 -25.26 -4.35
N SER A 200 -12.78 -25.62 -5.15
CA SER A 200 -11.51 -26.14 -4.60
C SER A 200 -10.45 -25.02 -4.46
N PRO A 201 -9.89 -24.77 -3.26
CA PRO A 201 -8.76 -23.85 -3.11
C PRO A 201 -7.48 -24.36 -3.81
N ALA A 202 -7.44 -25.62 -4.25
CA ALA A 202 -6.38 -26.14 -5.12
C ALA A 202 -6.32 -25.45 -6.49
N LEU A 203 -7.28 -24.57 -6.80
CA LEU A 203 -7.27 -23.70 -7.98
C LEU A 203 -6.42 -22.43 -7.75
N LEU A 204 -6.07 -22.11 -6.49
CA LEU A 204 -5.18 -21.02 -6.09
C LEU A 204 -3.92 -21.60 -5.43
N VAL A 205 -3.07 -22.23 -6.25
CA VAL A 205 -1.76 -22.74 -5.82
C VAL A 205 -0.71 -21.70 -6.18
N PRO A 206 -0.27 -20.85 -5.24
CA PRO A 206 0.69 -19.80 -5.50
C PRO A 206 2.04 -20.41 -5.78
N GLU A 207 2.82 -19.72 -6.59
CA GLU A 207 4.24 -19.98 -6.71
C GLU A 207 4.99 -19.17 -5.64
N GLU A 208 6.15 -19.67 -5.23
CA GLU A 208 7.06 -18.87 -4.41
C GLU A 208 7.67 -17.78 -5.29
N THR A 209 7.21 -16.55 -5.10
CA THR A 209 7.72 -15.38 -5.83
C THR A 209 7.78 -14.16 -4.91
N VAL A 210 8.72 -13.26 -5.20
CA VAL A 210 8.83 -11.97 -4.51
C VAL A 210 7.97 -10.89 -5.17
N LEU A 211 7.32 -11.19 -6.29
CA LEU A 211 6.53 -10.22 -7.03
C LEU A 211 5.28 -9.78 -6.26
N THR A 212 4.97 -8.51 -6.42
CA THR A 212 3.84 -7.81 -5.82
C THR A 212 2.97 -7.15 -6.89
N CYS A 213 1.83 -6.59 -6.50
CA CYS A 213 0.94 -5.89 -7.43
C CYS A 213 1.68 -4.77 -8.19
N LEU A 214 2.60 -4.07 -7.52
CA LEU A 214 3.29 -2.90 -8.07
C LEU A 214 4.44 -3.26 -9.01
N ASP A 215 4.86 -4.52 -9.06
CA ASP A 215 5.88 -4.96 -10.02
C ASP A 215 5.35 -4.98 -11.44
N CYS A 216 4.05 -5.25 -11.59
CA CYS A 216 3.34 -5.21 -12.86
C CYS A 216 2.53 -3.92 -13.04
N HIS A 217 1.94 -3.38 -11.97
CA HIS A 217 1.05 -2.21 -12.01
C HIS A 217 1.70 -0.95 -11.39
N ARG A 218 2.64 -0.34 -12.09
CA ARG A 218 3.40 0.79 -11.54
C ARG A 218 2.60 2.10 -11.59
N ALA A 219 2.30 2.67 -10.42
CA ALA A 219 1.46 3.86 -10.28
C ALA A 219 2.19 5.20 -10.54
N HIS A 220 3.47 5.29 -10.18
CA HIS A 220 4.22 6.55 -10.13
C HIS A 220 5.56 6.47 -10.88
N VAL A 221 5.51 6.22 -12.19
CA VAL A 221 6.71 6.24 -13.03
C VAL A 221 6.66 7.43 -13.98
N PRO A 222 7.54 8.44 -13.79
CA PRO A 222 7.65 9.55 -14.73
C PRO A 222 7.95 9.05 -16.15
N GLY A 223 7.18 9.52 -17.13
CA GLY A 223 7.32 9.15 -18.54
C GLY A 223 6.55 7.90 -18.98
N LEU A 224 6.02 7.09 -18.04
CA LEU A 224 5.19 5.90 -18.35
C LEU A 224 3.71 6.10 -18.00
N GLU A 225 3.28 7.35 -17.80
CA GLU A 225 1.92 7.62 -17.33
C GLU A 225 0.87 7.23 -18.39
N PHE A 226 1.22 7.36 -19.67
CA PHE A 226 0.28 7.17 -20.78
C PHE A 226 0.03 5.71 -21.18
N ASP A 227 0.80 4.76 -20.67
CA ASP A 227 0.66 3.32 -20.99
C ASP A 227 -0.26 2.58 -20.02
N TYR A 228 -1.26 3.28 -19.45
CA TYR A 228 -2.25 2.72 -18.53
C TYR A 228 -1.66 1.88 -17.38
N PHE A 229 -0.49 2.27 -16.85
CA PHE A 229 0.20 1.58 -15.73
C PHE A 229 0.72 0.20 -16.09
N LEU A 230 0.73 -0.12 -17.38
CA LEU A 230 1.03 -1.42 -17.95
C LEU A 230 1.92 -1.21 -19.18
N ASP A 231 3.13 -0.72 -18.98
CA ASP A 231 4.15 -0.85 -20.01
C ASP A 231 4.51 -2.33 -20.13
N GLU A 232 3.94 -2.98 -21.14
CA GLU A 232 4.12 -4.41 -21.37
C GLU A 232 5.60 -4.77 -21.50
N THR A 233 6.37 -3.98 -22.26
CA THR A 233 7.77 -4.32 -22.58
C THR A 233 8.71 -3.98 -21.45
N ALA A 234 8.55 -2.83 -20.80
CA ALA A 234 9.47 -2.36 -19.76
C ALA A 234 9.11 -2.84 -18.35
N VAL A 235 7.86 -3.25 -18.12
CA VAL A 235 7.36 -3.58 -16.77
C VAL A 235 6.81 -5.01 -16.71
N VAL A 236 5.79 -5.33 -17.51
CA VAL A 236 5.03 -6.60 -17.35
C VAL A 236 5.86 -7.81 -17.80
N LEU A 237 6.40 -7.82 -19.02
CA LEU A 237 7.16 -8.96 -19.53
C LEU A 237 8.41 -9.27 -18.69
N PRO A 238 9.19 -8.27 -18.23
CA PRO A 238 10.27 -8.51 -17.27
C PRO A 238 9.78 -9.15 -15.95
N ALA A 239 8.64 -8.72 -15.42
CA ALA A 239 8.05 -9.34 -14.23
C ALA A 239 7.62 -10.79 -14.52
N CYS A 240 7.04 -11.08 -15.69
CA CYS A 240 6.71 -12.44 -16.11
C CYS A 240 7.96 -13.33 -16.18
N VAL A 241 9.04 -12.85 -16.80
CA VAL A 241 10.32 -13.58 -16.85
C VAL A 241 10.85 -13.85 -15.44
N GLN A 242 10.82 -12.86 -14.56
CA GLN A 242 11.24 -13.02 -13.17
C GLN A 242 10.41 -14.07 -12.43
N CYS A 243 9.08 -14.00 -12.54
CA CYS A 243 8.16 -14.98 -11.96
C CYS A 243 8.50 -16.40 -12.43
N HIS A 244 8.68 -16.58 -13.74
CA HIS A 244 8.98 -17.89 -14.30
C HIS A 244 10.35 -18.44 -13.90
N LEU A 245 11.34 -17.56 -13.69
CA LEU A 245 12.64 -17.94 -13.15
C LEU A 245 12.54 -18.38 -11.69
N GLU A 246 11.76 -17.68 -10.86
CA GLU A 246 11.56 -18.00 -9.44
C GLU A 246 10.75 -19.29 -9.24
N ALA A 247 9.71 -19.46 -10.05
CA ALA A 247 8.85 -20.65 -10.01
C ALA A 247 9.49 -21.89 -10.66
N ASP A 248 10.65 -21.75 -11.32
CA ASP A 248 11.25 -22.79 -12.18
C ASP A 248 10.23 -23.37 -13.19
N ALA A 249 9.36 -22.51 -13.72
CA ALA A 249 8.23 -22.89 -14.54
C ALA A 249 7.83 -21.79 -15.53
N GLY A 250 7.47 -22.17 -16.76
CA GLY A 250 7.00 -21.24 -17.79
C GLY A 250 8.11 -20.66 -18.69
N PRO A 251 7.74 -19.82 -19.66
CA PRO A 251 8.68 -19.23 -20.62
C PRO A 251 9.52 -18.09 -20.01
N VAL A 252 10.85 -18.21 -20.09
CA VAL A 252 11.79 -17.18 -19.63
C VAL A 252 12.34 -16.27 -20.76
N ASN A 253 11.93 -16.52 -22.02
CA ASN A 253 12.30 -15.73 -23.18
C ASN A 253 11.04 -15.12 -23.81
N LEU A 254 10.57 -14.01 -23.25
CA LEU A 254 9.32 -13.34 -23.63
C LEU A 254 9.52 -12.12 -24.55
N ASN A 255 10.60 -12.13 -25.35
CA ASN A 255 10.95 -11.02 -26.26
C ASN A 255 10.11 -10.97 -27.54
#